data_AF-A0A537KG27-F1
#
_entry.id   AF-A0A537KG27-F1
#
_cell.length_a   1.000
_cell.length_b   1.000
_cell.length_c   1.000
_cell.angle_alpha   90.00
_cell.angle_beta   90.00
_cell.angle_gamma   90.00
#
_symmetry.space_group_name_H-M   'P 1'
#
loop_
_entity.id
_entity.type
_entity.pdbx_description
1 polymer ?
#
loop_
_entity_poly.entity_id
_entity_poly.type
_entity_poly.pdbx_seq_one_letter_code
_entity_poly.pdbx_strand_id
1 'polypeptide(L)'
;MVMKKYLLLYKVLMFSLPAFAQLNIPSGTQWVNTGNVTINVSNLDIINKGAFSAGTGVVKFTGNTTTNIDGTSAVAFYQMDVAKTAGSKLMLLSDVNINNQLNFTSGLLDLNQKNLTLASTAVLNNENENSRIIAPSGGEAVITLDLNAPNAANPGNLGAIISSAVSLGSVTIKRGHLAQSGAGLNGSILRYFSITPQTNTALNATLRLSYFDAEKNGKDENNFALFQSDDNGVNWTNQSQSTTNSANNYVEKTGLNSLSRFTLSDNTVVANCSATGVALSVKAGKQSSVNVSWSTATETNNQGFGVERRLKGEVGFTQLSFVNSKAAGGNSSSQLNYSYTDVNSSNDTSYYRLKIVGLNASICYSDIKIFVPKVGGKKGGGNPNIINTDTVQTFSISKNSLTKQTDMIAKLTVGPNPNNGNFWFRVSGIDKETFAMLYTMDGKVLKQFRVSNLQEQKVSDLQSGIYILKVDGLQSFKIIVQSGGNSTNHLSVTNTPSIKN
;
A
#
# COMPACT_ATOMS: atom_id res chain seq x y z
N MET A 1 58.46 35.68 -25.43
CA MET A 1 57.11 36.12 -25.81
C MET A 1 56.14 35.54 -24.79
N VAL A 2 55.72 36.39 -23.86
CA VAL A 2 55.00 36.07 -22.62
C VAL A 2 53.49 36.27 -22.86
N MET A 3 52.67 35.49 -22.15
CA MET A 3 51.21 35.62 -21.97
C MET A 3 50.29 35.37 -23.19
N LYS A 4 49.50 34.30 -23.07
CA LYS A 4 48.02 34.34 -23.02
C LYS A 4 47.45 32.93 -22.82
N LYS A 5 47.51 32.44 -21.57
CA LYS A 5 46.84 31.21 -21.10
C LYS A 5 45.81 31.55 -20.02
N TYR A 6 44.84 32.44 -20.27
CA TYR A 6 43.71 32.63 -19.36
C TYR A 6 42.48 33.12 -20.14
N LEU A 7 41.79 32.21 -20.81
CA LEU A 7 40.40 32.44 -21.23
C LEU A 7 39.61 31.12 -21.20
N LEU A 8 39.80 30.32 -20.15
CA LEU A 8 39.04 29.09 -19.93
C LEU A 8 38.50 28.99 -18.50
N LEU A 9 38.09 30.12 -17.91
CA LEU A 9 37.51 30.14 -16.57
C LEU A 9 36.37 31.16 -16.42
N TYR A 10 35.50 31.26 -17.43
CA TYR A 10 34.20 31.96 -17.32
C TYR A 10 33.03 31.16 -17.90
N LYS A 11 33.18 29.84 -18.04
CA LYS A 11 32.03 28.91 -17.97
C LYS A 11 31.87 28.44 -16.52
N VAL A 12 31.76 29.41 -15.60
CA VAL A 12 31.13 29.16 -14.32
C VAL A 12 29.68 28.81 -14.63
N LEU A 13 29.42 27.52 -14.74
CA LEU A 13 28.36 26.86 -13.99
C LEU A 13 27.08 27.72 -13.79
N MET A 14 26.44 28.16 -14.87
CA MET A 14 25.01 28.48 -14.83
C MET A 14 24.26 27.15 -14.74
N PHE A 15 24.31 26.51 -13.56
CA PHE A 15 23.19 25.65 -13.17
C PHE A 15 22.02 26.61 -12.98
N SER A 16 21.25 26.82 -14.04
CA SER A 16 19.90 27.37 -13.89
C SER A 16 19.15 26.35 -13.04
N LEU A 17 19.06 26.61 -11.74
CA LEU A 17 18.13 25.89 -10.90
C LEU A 17 16.76 26.10 -11.55
N PRO A 18 16.02 25.03 -11.91
CA PRO A 18 14.67 25.21 -12.40
C PRO A 18 13.89 25.93 -11.30
N ALA A 19 13.46 27.16 -11.57
CA ALA A 19 12.53 27.85 -10.70
C ALA A 19 11.17 27.17 -10.88
N PHE A 20 10.72 26.43 -9.88
CA PHE A 20 9.37 25.91 -9.85
C PHE A 20 8.43 27.08 -9.57
N ALA A 21 7.66 27.47 -10.57
CA ALA A 21 6.70 28.54 -10.43
C ALA A 21 5.45 27.97 -9.73
N GLN A 22 4.98 28.66 -8.69
CA GLN A 22 3.89 28.19 -7.84
C GLN A 22 2.91 29.32 -7.56
N LEU A 23 1.67 28.92 -7.33
CA LEU A 23 0.58 29.74 -6.87
C LEU A 23 0.23 29.31 -5.44
N ASN A 24 0.77 30.04 -4.47
CA ASN A 24 0.66 29.70 -3.05
C ASN A 24 -0.39 30.59 -2.36
N ILE A 25 -1.39 29.95 -1.76
CA ILE A 25 -2.39 30.58 -0.87
C ILE A 25 -1.95 30.26 0.56
N PRO A 26 -1.21 31.14 1.26
CA PRO A 26 -0.70 30.83 2.59
C PRO A 26 -1.82 30.83 3.65
N SER A 27 -1.50 30.29 4.83
CA SER A 27 -2.42 30.32 5.97
C SER A 27 -2.88 31.74 6.28
N GLY A 28 -4.17 31.89 6.59
CA GLY A 28 -4.79 33.20 6.82
C GLY A 28 -5.15 33.98 5.55
N THR A 29 -4.82 33.49 4.36
CA THR A 29 -5.24 34.08 3.08
C THR A 29 -6.49 33.41 2.54
N GLN A 30 -7.39 34.20 1.94
CA GLN A 30 -8.52 33.70 1.17
C GLN A 30 -8.38 34.10 -0.29
N TRP A 31 -8.47 33.11 -1.18
CA TRP A 31 -8.76 33.34 -2.59
C TRP A 31 -10.23 33.08 -2.81
N VAL A 32 -10.97 34.09 -3.28
CA VAL A 32 -12.39 33.96 -3.62
C VAL A 32 -12.63 34.26 -5.10
N ASN A 33 -13.10 33.25 -5.85
CA ASN A 33 -13.70 33.45 -7.15
C ASN A 33 -15.20 33.71 -6.98
N THR A 34 -15.72 34.77 -7.60
CA THR A 34 -17.16 35.06 -7.61
C THR A 34 -17.70 34.88 -9.02
N GLY A 35 -18.74 34.05 -9.16
CA GLY A 35 -19.35 33.74 -10.46
C GLY A 35 -18.52 32.78 -11.32
N ASN A 36 -18.71 32.88 -12.63
CA ASN A 36 -18.09 31.99 -13.63
C ASN A 36 -16.74 32.55 -14.12
N VAL A 37 -15.69 32.37 -13.32
CA VAL A 37 -14.32 32.79 -13.66
C VAL A 37 -13.54 31.64 -14.29
N THR A 38 -12.77 31.92 -15.34
CA THR A 38 -11.78 30.96 -15.88
C THR A 38 -10.39 31.32 -15.38
N ILE A 39 -9.74 30.40 -14.66
CA ILE A 39 -8.35 30.51 -14.25
C ILE A 39 -7.53 29.53 -15.06
N ASN A 40 -6.55 30.02 -15.82
CA ASN A 40 -5.59 29.18 -16.50
C ASN A 40 -4.27 29.12 -15.72
N VAL A 41 -3.91 27.93 -15.28
CA VAL A 41 -2.72 27.64 -14.47
C VAL A 41 -1.75 26.86 -15.36
N SER A 42 -0.83 27.58 -16.00
CA SER A 42 0.09 27.02 -16.99
C SER A 42 1.47 26.79 -16.40
N ASN A 43 1.92 25.53 -16.33
CA ASN A 43 3.21 25.17 -15.73
C ASN A 43 3.43 25.71 -14.30
N LEU A 44 2.34 25.81 -13.52
CA LEU A 44 2.37 26.25 -12.12
C LEU A 44 1.81 25.16 -11.19
N ASP A 45 2.43 25.02 -10.04
CA ASP A 45 1.86 24.28 -8.91
C ASP A 45 0.80 25.14 -8.20
N ILE A 46 -0.26 24.53 -7.69
CA ILE A 46 -1.19 25.18 -6.75
C ILE A 46 -0.89 24.65 -5.36
N ILE A 47 -0.65 25.55 -4.39
CA ILE A 47 -0.40 25.20 -3.00
C ILE A 47 -1.43 25.91 -2.12
N ASN A 48 -2.40 25.19 -1.57
CA ASN A 48 -3.44 25.76 -0.71
C ASN A 48 -3.20 25.46 0.78
N LYS A 49 -2.78 26.47 1.53
CA LYS A 49 -2.65 26.44 2.99
C LYS A 49 -3.62 27.39 3.69
N GLY A 50 -4.39 28.17 2.92
CA GLY A 50 -5.42 29.08 3.38
C GLY A 50 -6.82 28.56 3.04
N ALA A 51 -7.67 29.44 2.51
CA ALA A 51 -8.99 29.09 1.98
C ALA A 51 -9.09 29.41 0.48
N PHE A 52 -9.68 28.49 -0.28
CA PHE A 52 -9.99 28.66 -1.69
C PHE A 52 -11.49 28.49 -1.91
N SER A 53 -12.15 29.49 -2.48
CA SER A 53 -13.55 29.44 -2.90
C SER A 53 -13.62 29.50 -4.43
N ALA A 54 -14.08 28.41 -5.04
CA ALA A 54 -14.05 28.25 -6.49
C ALA A 54 -15.15 29.02 -7.25
N GLY A 55 -16.18 29.54 -6.56
CA GLY A 55 -17.36 30.08 -7.22
C GLY A 55 -18.03 29.03 -8.10
N THR A 56 -18.44 29.42 -9.31
CA THR A 56 -18.98 28.51 -10.34
C THR A 56 -18.07 28.47 -11.59
N GLY A 57 -16.79 28.78 -11.39
CA GLY A 57 -15.81 28.90 -12.46
C GLY A 57 -15.06 27.60 -12.78
N VAL A 58 -14.09 27.70 -13.68
CA VAL A 58 -13.20 26.61 -14.10
C VAL A 58 -11.75 26.94 -13.81
N VAL A 59 -11.02 25.96 -13.26
CA VAL A 59 -9.56 25.99 -13.15
C VAL A 59 -8.96 25.03 -14.18
N LYS A 60 -8.19 25.56 -15.12
CA LYS A 60 -7.55 24.81 -16.21
C LYS A 60 -6.07 24.61 -15.90
N PHE A 61 -5.62 23.36 -15.91
CA PHE A 61 -4.22 23.01 -15.71
C PHE A 61 -3.57 22.74 -17.06
N THR A 62 -2.77 23.70 -17.53
CA THR A 62 -2.16 23.66 -18.88
C THR A 62 -0.64 23.54 -18.82
N GLY A 63 -0.05 23.37 -20.00
CA GLY A 63 1.40 23.42 -20.20
C GLY A 63 2.07 22.04 -20.28
N ASN A 64 3.40 22.06 -20.36
CA ASN A 64 4.27 20.97 -20.74
C ASN A 64 5.25 20.51 -19.67
N THR A 65 5.03 20.91 -18.41
CA THR A 65 5.73 20.37 -17.25
C THR A 65 4.77 19.59 -16.36
N THR A 66 5.28 18.64 -15.59
CA THR A 66 4.47 18.06 -14.50
C THR A 66 4.27 19.10 -13.40
N THR A 67 3.03 19.29 -12.99
CA THR A 67 2.64 20.27 -11.95
C THR A 67 1.82 19.58 -10.86
N ASN A 68 1.77 20.19 -9.68
CA ASN A 68 1.20 19.61 -8.48
C ASN A 68 0.01 20.43 -7.93
N ILE A 69 -0.93 19.73 -7.29
CA ILE A 69 -1.91 20.33 -6.37
C ILE A 69 -1.56 19.86 -4.96
N ASP A 70 -1.03 20.78 -4.17
CA ASP A 70 -0.55 20.55 -2.80
C ASP A 70 -1.27 21.47 -1.81
N GLY A 71 -1.07 21.22 -0.53
CA GLY A 71 -1.66 22.03 0.52
C GLY A 71 -1.98 21.26 1.78
N THR A 72 -2.13 22.02 2.87
CA THR A 72 -2.64 21.50 4.16
C THR A 72 -4.15 21.69 4.29
N SER A 73 -4.76 22.51 3.43
CA SER A 73 -6.19 22.78 3.40
C SER A 73 -6.81 22.15 2.15
N ALA A 74 -7.97 21.51 2.30
CA ALA A 74 -8.67 20.88 1.18
C ALA A 74 -8.91 21.89 0.05
N VAL A 75 -8.73 21.44 -1.20
CA VAL A 75 -9.02 22.24 -2.39
C VAL A 75 -10.27 21.69 -3.04
N ALA A 76 -11.30 22.52 -3.16
CA ALA A 76 -12.53 22.19 -3.87
C ALA A 76 -12.64 23.04 -5.13
N PHE A 77 -12.68 22.40 -6.29
CA PHE A 77 -12.96 23.04 -7.57
C PHE A 77 -14.44 22.87 -7.92
N TYR A 78 -15.04 23.90 -8.51
CA TYR A 78 -16.36 23.74 -9.11
C TYR A 78 -16.24 22.93 -10.41
N GLN A 79 -15.49 23.47 -11.37
CA GLN A 79 -15.04 22.76 -12.55
C GLN A 79 -13.51 22.76 -12.63
N MET A 80 -12.96 21.64 -13.11
CA MET A 80 -11.54 21.47 -13.36
C MET A 80 -11.31 20.94 -14.78
N ASP A 81 -10.34 21.49 -15.51
CA ASP A 81 -9.93 20.96 -16.81
C ASP A 81 -8.45 20.55 -16.77
N VAL A 82 -8.13 19.31 -17.15
CA VAL A 82 -6.76 18.83 -17.32
C VAL A 82 -6.41 18.92 -18.80
N ALA A 83 -5.38 19.71 -19.12
CA ALA A 83 -4.94 20.00 -20.48
C ALA A 83 -3.40 20.05 -20.57
N LYS A 84 -2.76 18.97 -20.15
CA LYS A 84 -1.29 18.82 -20.17
C LYS A 84 -0.83 18.26 -21.51
N THR A 85 0.37 18.65 -21.96
CA THR A 85 0.96 18.05 -23.18
C THR A 85 1.42 16.62 -22.91
N ALA A 86 1.59 15.83 -23.98
CA ALA A 86 2.10 14.46 -23.88
C ALA A 86 3.40 14.38 -23.06
N GLY A 87 3.51 13.38 -22.19
CA GLY A 87 4.65 13.20 -21.28
C GLY A 87 4.59 14.01 -19.99
N SER A 88 3.65 14.95 -19.85
CA SER A 88 3.39 15.69 -18.61
C SER A 88 2.08 15.28 -17.97
N LYS A 89 2.01 15.45 -16.64
CA LYS A 89 0.83 15.13 -15.84
C LYS A 89 0.53 16.21 -14.81
N LEU A 90 -0.68 16.20 -14.30
CA LEU A 90 -1.04 16.90 -13.06
C LEU A 90 -1.02 15.87 -11.94
N MET A 91 -0.34 16.17 -10.83
CA MET A 91 -0.22 15.25 -9.69
C MET A 91 -0.90 15.81 -8.45
N LEU A 92 -1.59 14.96 -7.70
CA LEU A 92 -2.14 15.31 -6.40
C LEU A 92 -1.12 15.04 -5.29
N LEU A 93 -0.87 16.04 -4.44
CA LEU A 93 -0.14 15.91 -3.18
C LEU A 93 -1.06 16.10 -1.95
N SER A 94 -2.29 16.55 -2.20
CA SER A 94 -3.40 16.68 -1.25
C SER A 94 -4.70 16.15 -1.87
N ASP A 95 -5.69 15.82 -1.04
CA ASP A 95 -7.01 15.41 -1.54
C ASP A 95 -7.72 16.59 -2.21
N VAL A 96 -8.46 16.29 -3.28
CA VAL A 96 -9.15 17.30 -4.11
C VAL A 96 -10.62 16.95 -4.23
N ASN A 97 -11.48 17.96 -4.15
CA ASN A 97 -12.92 17.83 -4.34
C ASN A 97 -13.35 18.48 -5.66
N ILE A 98 -14.26 17.83 -6.39
CA ILE A 98 -14.89 18.34 -7.62
C ILE A 98 -16.39 18.46 -7.38
N ASN A 99 -16.92 19.69 -7.43
CA ASN A 99 -18.32 19.94 -7.11
C ASN A 99 -19.25 19.80 -8.33
N ASN A 100 -18.74 19.92 -9.56
CA ASN A 100 -19.56 19.83 -10.78
C ASN A 100 -18.95 18.93 -11.86
N GLN A 101 -17.77 19.22 -12.38
CA GLN A 101 -17.17 18.34 -13.40
C GLN A 101 -15.65 18.45 -13.51
N LEU A 102 -15.02 17.36 -13.92
CA LEU A 102 -13.62 17.29 -14.31
C LEU A 102 -13.53 16.87 -15.78
N ASN A 103 -13.01 17.75 -16.63
CA ASN A 103 -12.82 17.47 -18.05
C ASN A 103 -11.38 17.09 -18.36
N PHE A 104 -11.21 15.99 -19.10
CA PHE A 104 -9.94 15.56 -19.67
C PHE A 104 -9.82 16.09 -21.10
N THR A 105 -9.23 17.28 -21.25
CA THR A 105 -8.91 17.84 -22.58
C THR A 105 -7.67 17.16 -23.15
N SER A 106 -6.62 16.99 -22.33
CA SER A 106 -5.41 16.24 -22.66
C SER A 106 -4.57 15.93 -21.41
N GLY A 107 -3.71 14.92 -21.50
CA GLY A 107 -2.77 14.57 -20.42
C GLY A 107 -3.42 13.82 -19.26
N LEU A 108 -2.60 13.46 -18.26
CA LEU A 108 -2.99 12.56 -17.18
C LEU A 108 -3.15 13.29 -15.85
N LEU A 109 -4.11 12.84 -15.04
CA LEU A 109 -4.22 13.20 -13.62
C LEU A 109 -3.72 12.03 -12.77
N ASP A 110 -2.61 12.21 -12.06
CA ASP A 110 -2.04 11.22 -11.15
C ASP A 110 -2.50 11.49 -9.72
N LEU A 111 -3.26 10.54 -9.15
CA LEU A 111 -3.79 10.69 -7.80
C LEU A 111 -2.72 10.55 -6.71
N ASN A 112 -1.61 9.87 -6.96
CA ASN A 112 -0.46 9.78 -6.05
C ASN A 112 -0.84 9.60 -4.54
N GLN A 113 -1.62 8.56 -4.25
CA GLN A 113 -2.13 8.16 -2.93
C GLN A 113 -3.17 9.11 -2.32
N LYS A 114 -3.70 10.05 -3.10
CA LYS A 114 -4.75 10.99 -2.69
C LYS A 114 -6.10 10.60 -3.27
N ASN A 115 -7.13 11.16 -2.67
CA ASN A 115 -8.50 11.00 -3.14
C ASN A 115 -8.92 12.19 -4.01
N LEU A 116 -9.57 11.87 -5.12
CA LEU A 116 -10.37 12.81 -5.88
C LEU A 116 -11.84 12.56 -5.53
N THR A 117 -12.45 13.41 -4.71
CA THR A 117 -13.84 13.24 -4.30
C THR A 117 -14.77 14.04 -5.20
N LEU A 118 -15.73 13.35 -5.82
CA LEU A 118 -16.78 13.94 -6.63
C LEU A 118 -18.01 14.21 -5.75
N ALA A 119 -18.64 15.38 -5.92
CA ALA A 119 -19.98 15.60 -5.42
C ALA A 119 -20.97 14.61 -6.08
N SER A 120 -22.15 14.41 -5.48
CA SER A 120 -23.12 13.38 -5.90
C SER A 120 -23.60 13.50 -7.34
N THR A 121 -23.55 14.70 -7.93
CA THR A 121 -23.91 14.98 -9.32
C THR A 121 -22.69 15.25 -10.21
N ALA A 122 -21.48 15.24 -9.66
CA ALA A 122 -20.29 15.61 -10.40
C ALA A 122 -19.83 14.48 -11.32
N VAL A 123 -19.30 14.83 -12.50
CA VAL A 123 -18.94 13.86 -13.54
C VAL A 123 -17.49 14.01 -14.03
N LEU A 124 -16.89 12.88 -14.43
CA LEU A 124 -15.68 12.85 -15.25
C LEU A 124 -16.07 12.85 -16.73
N ASN A 125 -15.48 13.73 -17.51
CA ASN A 125 -15.77 13.86 -18.94
C ASN A 125 -14.51 13.65 -19.79
N ASN A 126 -14.69 13.02 -20.94
CA ASN A 126 -13.69 12.84 -22.00
C ASN A 126 -12.45 12.01 -21.61
N GLU A 127 -12.56 11.13 -20.60
CA GLU A 127 -11.49 10.16 -20.37
C GLU A 127 -11.29 9.25 -21.59
N ASN A 128 -10.04 8.99 -21.94
CA ASN A 128 -9.62 8.14 -23.07
C ASN A 128 -8.23 7.55 -22.84
N GLU A 129 -7.74 6.76 -23.81
CA GLU A 129 -6.43 6.09 -23.76
C GLU A 129 -5.22 7.02 -23.56
N ASN A 130 -5.36 8.31 -23.88
CA ASN A 130 -4.28 9.29 -23.76
C ASN A 130 -4.54 10.37 -22.70
N SER A 131 -5.75 10.45 -22.14
CA SER A 131 -6.11 11.46 -21.14
C SER A 131 -7.14 10.90 -20.16
N ARG A 132 -6.72 10.67 -18.91
CA ARG A 132 -7.53 10.05 -17.86
C ARG A 132 -6.88 10.19 -16.49
N ILE A 133 -7.58 9.73 -15.46
CA ILE A 133 -6.99 9.46 -14.15
C ILE A 133 -6.05 8.25 -14.23
N ILE A 134 -4.90 8.37 -13.58
CA ILE A 134 -3.98 7.27 -13.26
C ILE A 134 -3.64 7.31 -11.77
N ALA A 135 -3.16 6.20 -11.23
CA ALA A 135 -2.71 6.12 -9.83
C ALA A 135 -1.66 5.01 -9.65
N PRO A 136 -0.49 5.09 -10.31
CA PRO A 136 0.54 4.05 -10.22
C PRO A 136 1.08 3.85 -8.80
N SER A 137 0.91 4.84 -7.92
CA SER A 137 1.27 4.76 -6.50
C SER A 137 0.06 4.57 -5.57
N GLY A 138 -1.17 4.48 -6.10
CA GLY A 138 -2.42 4.43 -5.33
C GLY A 138 -3.17 5.76 -5.32
N GLY A 139 -4.31 5.78 -4.61
CA GLY A 139 -5.30 6.87 -4.66
C GLY A 139 -6.60 6.41 -5.33
N GLU A 140 -7.71 7.08 -5.00
CA GLU A 140 -9.04 6.68 -5.44
C GLU A 140 -9.85 7.90 -5.94
N ALA A 141 -10.60 7.73 -7.04
CA ALA A 141 -11.71 8.62 -7.36
C ALA A 141 -12.96 8.13 -6.62
N VAL A 142 -13.60 9.00 -5.83
CA VAL A 142 -14.64 8.63 -4.87
C VAL A 142 -15.91 9.42 -5.16
N ILE A 143 -17.07 8.75 -5.17
CA ILE A 143 -18.39 9.40 -5.21
C ILE A 143 -19.34 8.73 -4.22
N THR A 144 -20.23 9.51 -3.62
CA THR A 144 -21.31 9.02 -2.76
C THR A 144 -22.62 9.68 -3.16
N LEU A 145 -23.64 8.86 -3.38
CA LEU A 145 -24.97 9.26 -3.83
C LEU A 145 -26.01 8.18 -3.53
N ASP A 146 -27.29 8.52 -3.58
CA ASP A 146 -28.37 7.54 -3.46
C ASP A 146 -28.64 6.85 -4.80
N LEU A 147 -28.76 5.51 -4.77
CA LEU A 147 -29.19 4.70 -5.91
C LEU A 147 -30.42 3.86 -5.52
N ASN A 148 -31.60 4.31 -5.90
CA ASN A 148 -32.86 3.66 -5.55
C ASN A 148 -33.44 2.96 -6.80
N ALA A 149 -33.20 1.64 -6.91
CA ALA A 149 -33.48 0.83 -8.10
C ALA A 149 -32.76 1.36 -9.36
N PRO A 150 -31.41 1.42 -9.35
CA PRO A 150 -30.66 1.98 -10.47
C PRO A 150 -30.91 1.20 -11.77
N ASN A 151 -30.96 1.91 -12.89
CA ASN A 151 -31.03 1.34 -14.23
C ASN A 151 -29.91 1.92 -15.09
N ALA A 152 -28.86 1.12 -15.31
CA ALA A 152 -27.63 1.50 -16.00
C ALA A 152 -27.00 2.78 -15.46
N ALA A 153 -27.06 2.98 -14.14
CA ALA A 153 -26.48 4.15 -13.49
C ALA A 153 -24.95 4.07 -13.53
N ASN A 154 -24.28 5.14 -13.96
CA ASN A 154 -22.81 5.27 -13.97
C ASN A 154 -22.38 6.48 -13.14
N PRO A 155 -22.43 6.41 -11.79
CA PRO A 155 -22.17 7.56 -10.95
C PRO A 155 -20.79 8.17 -11.21
N GLY A 156 -20.78 9.49 -11.42
CA GLY A 156 -19.58 10.26 -11.74
C GLY A 156 -18.85 9.86 -13.01
N ASN A 157 -19.47 9.04 -13.87
CA ASN A 157 -18.81 8.39 -15.00
C ASN A 157 -17.56 7.60 -14.60
N LEU A 158 -17.54 7.01 -13.40
CA LEU A 158 -16.38 6.25 -12.92
C LEU A 158 -16.15 4.97 -13.74
N GLY A 159 -17.14 4.48 -14.48
CA GLY A 159 -17.01 3.26 -15.29
C GLY A 159 -17.44 1.99 -14.56
N ALA A 160 -18.17 2.13 -13.44
CA ALA A 160 -18.95 1.07 -12.82
C ALA A 160 -20.43 1.37 -13.08
N ILE A 161 -21.01 0.65 -14.04
CA ILE A 161 -22.41 0.80 -14.45
C ILE A 161 -23.24 -0.24 -13.71
N ILE A 162 -24.24 0.21 -12.95
CA ILE A 162 -25.00 -0.62 -12.02
C ILE A 162 -26.49 -0.58 -12.39
N SER A 163 -27.09 -1.77 -12.45
CA SER A 163 -28.55 -1.93 -12.53
C SER A 163 -29.04 -2.87 -11.43
N SER A 164 -30.16 -2.55 -10.78
CA SER A 164 -30.89 -3.44 -9.88
C SER A 164 -32.32 -2.93 -9.70
N ALA A 165 -33.28 -3.85 -9.56
CA ALA A 165 -34.64 -3.48 -9.16
C ALA A 165 -34.73 -3.12 -7.66
N VAL A 166 -33.71 -3.42 -6.87
CA VAL A 166 -33.65 -3.16 -5.43
C VAL A 166 -33.13 -1.75 -5.17
N SER A 167 -33.70 -1.10 -4.16
CA SER A 167 -33.18 0.16 -3.63
C SER A 167 -31.87 -0.06 -2.88
N LEU A 168 -30.76 0.43 -3.42
CA LEU A 168 -29.43 0.29 -2.80
C LEU A 168 -29.23 1.29 -1.64
N GLY A 169 -30.02 2.37 -1.61
CA GLY A 169 -29.86 3.46 -0.65
C GLY A 169 -28.63 4.30 -0.96
N SER A 170 -27.99 4.87 0.07
CA SER A 170 -26.72 5.59 -0.11
C SER A 170 -25.62 4.61 -0.52
N VAL A 171 -24.92 4.90 -1.62
CA VAL A 171 -23.84 4.07 -2.18
C VAL A 171 -22.56 4.88 -2.28
N THR A 172 -21.48 4.36 -1.73
CA THR A 172 -20.12 4.88 -1.96
C THR A 172 -19.43 4.03 -3.03
N ILE A 173 -18.95 4.68 -4.09
CA ILE A 173 -18.18 4.03 -5.16
C ILE A 173 -16.78 4.66 -5.17
N LYS A 174 -15.76 3.80 -5.14
CA LYS A 174 -14.36 4.17 -5.23
C LYS A 174 -13.72 3.47 -6.42
N ARG A 175 -13.10 4.22 -7.32
CA ARG A 175 -12.31 3.70 -8.44
C ARG A 175 -10.83 3.91 -8.14
N GLY A 176 -10.07 2.82 -8.05
CA GLY A 176 -8.61 2.84 -7.96
C GLY A 176 -7.96 2.29 -9.21
N HIS A 177 -6.67 2.60 -9.41
CA HIS A 177 -5.91 2.20 -10.62
C HIS A 177 -4.68 1.32 -10.31
N LEU A 178 -4.68 0.63 -9.17
CA LEU A 178 -3.67 -0.37 -8.84
C LEU A 178 -4.15 -1.77 -9.22
N ALA A 179 -3.23 -2.61 -9.70
CA ALA A 179 -3.50 -4.04 -9.80
C ALA A 179 -3.84 -4.62 -8.43
N GLN A 180 -4.75 -5.57 -8.42
CA GLN A 180 -5.17 -6.35 -7.27
C GLN A 180 -4.61 -7.77 -7.38
N SER A 181 -4.35 -8.39 -6.24
CA SER A 181 -3.92 -9.78 -6.12
C SER A 181 -4.31 -10.32 -4.76
N GLY A 182 -4.56 -11.61 -4.65
CA GLY A 182 -4.89 -12.26 -3.39
C GLY A 182 -5.16 -13.75 -3.61
N ALA A 183 -5.63 -14.44 -2.57
CA ALA A 183 -6.07 -15.82 -2.74
C ALA A 183 -7.20 -15.88 -3.78
N GLY A 184 -7.09 -16.74 -4.79
CA GLY A 184 -8.05 -16.83 -5.90
C GLY A 184 -7.87 -15.81 -7.03
N LEU A 185 -6.89 -14.90 -6.96
CA LEU A 185 -6.60 -13.92 -8.01
C LEU A 185 -5.09 -13.71 -8.20
N ASN A 186 -4.56 -14.21 -9.33
CA ASN A 186 -3.16 -14.03 -9.72
C ASN A 186 -2.96 -12.76 -10.55
N GLY A 187 -3.10 -11.61 -9.88
CA GLY A 187 -3.00 -10.28 -10.50
C GLY A 187 -4.24 -9.92 -11.32
N SER A 188 -4.56 -8.63 -11.40
CA SER A 188 -5.67 -8.08 -12.18
C SER A 188 -5.19 -7.00 -13.16
N ILE A 189 -6.12 -6.43 -13.92
CA ILE A 189 -5.91 -5.15 -14.61
C ILE A 189 -5.58 -4.03 -13.60
N LEU A 190 -5.03 -2.90 -14.06
CA LEU A 190 -4.74 -1.69 -13.28
C LEU A 190 -6.02 -0.90 -12.95
N ARG A 191 -7.07 -1.58 -12.48
CA ARG A 191 -8.35 -0.98 -12.10
C ARG A 191 -9.11 -1.86 -11.12
N TYR A 192 -9.64 -1.23 -10.07
CA TYR A 192 -10.60 -1.86 -9.18
C TYR A 192 -11.68 -0.87 -8.77
N PHE A 193 -12.82 -1.41 -8.36
CA PHE A 193 -13.92 -0.65 -7.78
C PHE A 193 -14.23 -1.18 -6.39
N SER A 194 -14.41 -0.31 -5.40
CA SER A 194 -15.08 -0.67 -4.15
C SER A 194 -16.45 0.00 -4.15
N ILE A 195 -17.50 -0.81 -4.10
CA ILE A 195 -18.89 -0.37 -4.16
C ILE A 195 -19.56 -0.80 -2.86
N THR A 196 -19.97 0.16 -2.05
CA THR A 196 -20.54 -0.07 -0.72
C THR A 196 -21.93 0.56 -0.65
N PRO A 197 -22.98 -0.21 -0.99
CA PRO A 197 -24.35 0.24 -0.83
C PRO A 197 -24.84 0.09 0.62
N GLN A 198 -25.84 0.87 1.01
CA GLN A 198 -26.53 0.74 2.29
C GLN A 198 -27.32 -0.57 2.38
N THR A 199 -28.04 -0.94 1.32
CA THR A 199 -28.69 -2.24 1.17
C THR A 199 -27.79 -3.15 0.33
N ASN A 200 -27.34 -4.28 0.86
CA ASN A 200 -26.36 -5.14 0.19
C ASN A 200 -26.68 -6.65 0.18
N THR A 201 -27.97 -6.99 0.19
CA THR A 201 -28.43 -8.38 0.25
C THR A 201 -29.46 -8.66 -0.83
N ALA A 202 -29.36 -9.81 -1.50
CA ALA A 202 -30.29 -10.26 -2.55
C ALA A 202 -30.51 -9.20 -3.65
N LEU A 203 -29.44 -8.50 -4.03
CA LEU A 203 -29.54 -7.36 -4.95
C LEU A 203 -29.94 -7.75 -6.38
N ASN A 204 -29.64 -8.99 -6.78
CA ASN A 204 -29.76 -9.45 -8.17
C ASN A 204 -29.24 -8.40 -9.17
N ALA A 205 -28.11 -7.78 -8.84
CA ALA A 205 -27.58 -6.64 -9.56
C ALA A 205 -26.87 -7.08 -10.84
N THR A 206 -26.94 -6.22 -11.86
CA THR A 206 -26.05 -6.25 -13.01
C THR A 206 -24.96 -5.21 -12.81
N LEU A 207 -23.71 -5.64 -12.90
CA LEU A 207 -22.54 -4.77 -12.82
C LEU A 207 -21.75 -4.88 -14.13
N ARG A 208 -21.53 -3.74 -14.78
CA ARG A 208 -20.62 -3.60 -15.91
C ARG A 208 -19.45 -2.72 -15.51
N LEU A 209 -18.23 -3.22 -15.72
CA LEU A 209 -16.99 -2.49 -15.51
C LEU A 209 -16.34 -2.15 -16.85
N SER A 210 -16.11 -0.87 -17.07
CA SER A 210 -15.34 -0.36 -18.21
C SER A 210 -13.85 -0.22 -17.86
N TYR A 211 -12.98 -0.44 -18.83
CA TYR A 211 -11.53 -0.35 -18.70
C TYR A 211 -10.91 0.41 -19.88
N PHE A 212 -9.64 0.80 -19.74
CA PHE A 212 -8.81 1.27 -20.87
C PHE A 212 -7.80 0.19 -21.26
N ASP A 213 -7.40 0.15 -22.52
CA ASP A 213 -6.39 -0.77 -23.04
C ASP A 213 -5.06 -0.64 -22.29
N ALA A 214 -4.68 0.60 -21.98
CA ALA A 214 -3.49 0.92 -21.20
C ALA A 214 -3.55 0.41 -19.74
N GLU A 215 -4.69 -0.11 -19.28
CA GLU A 215 -4.86 -0.67 -17.93
C GLU A 215 -4.87 -2.21 -17.92
N LYS A 216 -4.84 -2.88 -19.08
CA LYS A 216 -4.93 -4.34 -19.18
C LYS A 216 -3.87 -5.10 -18.37
N ASN A 217 -2.75 -4.46 -18.05
CA ASN A 217 -1.69 -5.06 -17.22
C ASN A 217 -1.19 -6.43 -17.75
N GLY A 218 -1.13 -6.57 -19.07
CA GLY A 218 -0.73 -7.82 -19.73
C GLY A 218 -1.76 -8.96 -19.67
N LYS A 219 -3.00 -8.68 -19.25
CA LYS A 219 -4.13 -9.63 -19.25
C LYS A 219 -4.77 -9.71 -20.65
N ASP A 220 -5.35 -10.87 -20.98
CA ASP A 220 -6.03 -11.12 -22.25
C ASP A 220 -7.51 -10.70 -22.16
N GLU A 221 -7.83 -9.58 -22.80
CA GLU A 221 -9.17 -8.99 -22.80
C GLU A 221 -10.25 -9.89 -23.42
N ASN A 222 -9.86 -10.80 -24.32
CA ASN A 222 -10.79 -11.77 -24.90
C ASN A 222 -11.25 -12.81 -23.87
N ASN A 223 -10.56 -12.88 -22.73
CA ASN A 223 -10.80 -13.82 -21.68
C ASN A 223 -11.08 -13.14 -20.33
N PHE A 224 -11.51 -11.88 -20.27
CA PHE A 224 -11.77 -11.27 -18.96
C PHE A 224 -12.99 -11.85 -18.23
N ALA A 225 -12.86 -11.97 -16.91
CA ALA A 225 -13.95 -12.22 -15.97
C ALA A 225 -13.95 -11.19 -14.83
N LEU A 226 -15.12 -11.04 -14.20
CA LEU A 226 -15.29 -10.25 -13.00
C LEU A 226 -14.80 -11.05 -11.78
N PHE A 227 -13.94 -10.46 -10.97
CA PHE A 227 -13.54 -11.02 -9.67
C PHE A 227 -14.09 -10.15 -8.55
N GLN A 228 -14.62 -10.79 -7.51
CA GLN A 228 -15.19 -10.13 -6.33
C GLN A 228 -14.40 -10.48 -5.07
N SER A 229 -14.22 -9.51 -4.18
CA SER A 229 -13.65 -9.69 -2.85
C SER A 229 -14.49 -8.98 -1.79
N ASP A 230 -14.92 -9.72 -0.78
CA ASP A 230 -15.71 -9.21 0.34
C ASP A 230 -14.86 -8.80 1.55
N ASP A 231 -13.53 -8.94 1.46
CA ASP A 231 -12.57 -8.72 2.55
C ASP A 231 -11.44 -7.75 2.17
N ASN A 232 -11.76 -6.77 1.32
CA ASN A 232 -10.84 -5.72 0.86
C ASN A 232 -9.62 -6.23 0.09
N GLY A 233 -9.80 -7.30 -0.67
CA GLY A 233 -8.80 -7.81 -1.63
C GLY A 233 -7.92 -8.92 -1.09
N VAL A 234 -8.25 -9.54 0.05
CA VAL A 234 -7.48 -10.66 0.62
C VAL A 234 -7.86 -11.96 -0.10
N ASN A 235 -9.15 -12.26 -0.17
CA ASN A 235 -9.71 -13.40 -0.90
C ASN A 235 -10.58 -12.92 -2.08
N TRP A 236 -10.43 -13.58 -3.22
CA TRP A 236 -11.10 -13.26 -4.46
C TRP A 236 -11.84 -14.47 -5.00
N THR A 237 -13.07 -14.25 -5.45
CA THR A 237 -13.90 -15.24 -6.13
C THR A 237 -14.11 -14.81 -7.58
N ASN A 238 -13.86 -15.70 -8.52
CA ASN A 238 -14.19 -15.49 -9.93
C ASN A 238 -15.72 -15.58 -10.10
N GLN A 239 -16.37 -14.45 -10.39
CA GLN A 239 -17.81 -14.36 -10.64
C GLN A 239 -18.18 -14.63 -12.10
N SER A 240 -17.20 -14.99 -12.94
CA SER A 240 -17.29 -15.11 -14.39
C SER A 240 -17.76 -13.81 -15.07
N GLN A 241 -18.35 -13.94 -16.25
CA GLN A 241 -18.94 -12.86 -17.02
C GLN A 241 -20.28 -13.34 -17.59
N SER A 242 -21.21 -12.41 -17.80
CA SER A 242 -22.43 -12.62 -18.60
C SER A 242 -22.25 -12.10 -20.01
N THR A 243 -21.53 -10.99 -20.18
CA THR A 243 -21.16 -10.45 -21.49
C THR A 243 -19.82 -9.73 -21.40
N THR A 244 -19.03 -9.78 -22.48
CA THR A 244 -17.81 -8.99 -22.66
C THR A 244 -17.85 -8.28 -24.01
N ASN A 245 -17.12 -7.17 -24.12
CA ASN A 245 -16.94 -6.49 -25.40
C ASN A 245 -15.58 -5.78 -25.41
N SER A 246 -14.63 -6.34 -26.16
CA SER A 246 -13.28 -5.79 -26.32
C SER A 246 -13.21 -4.59 -27.26
N ALA A 247 -14.22 -4.36 -28.12
CA ALA A 247 -14.26 -3.14 -28.93
C ALA A 247 -14.67 -1.91 -28.10
N ASN A 248 -15.51 -2.11 -27.08
CA ASN A 248 -16.00 -1.08 -26.18
C ASN A 248 -15.39 -1.16 -24.76
N ASN A 249 -14.38 -2.02 -24.58
CA ASN A 249 -13.64 -2.23 -23.34
C ASN A 249 -14.52 -2.37 -22.08
N TYR A 250 -15.42 -3.35 -22.08
CA TYR A 250 -16.19 -3.68 -20.87
C TYR A 250 -16.38 -5.18 -20.61
N VAL A 251 -16.60 -5.49 -19.33
CA VAL A 251 -17.08 -6.80 -18.85
C VAL A 251 -18.32 -6.57 -18.00
N GLU A 252 -19.35 -7.38 -18.21
CA GLU A 252 -20.61 -7.32 -17.49
C GLU A 252 -20.94 -8.66 -16.84
N LYS A 253 -21.47 -8.61 -15.61
CA LYS A 253 -21.99 -9.76 -14.88
C LYS A 253 -23.37 -9.44 -14.33
N THR A 254 -24.34 -10.29 -14.65
CA THR A 254 -25.71 -10.24 -14.10
C THR A 254 -25.85 -11.16 -12.88
N GLY A 255 -26.84 -10.87 -12.03
CA GLY A 255 -27.22 -11.75 -10.93
C GLY A 255 -26.30 -11.70 -9.71
N LEU A 256 -25.62 -10.57 -9.47
CA LEU A 256 -24.81 -10.39 -8.27
C LEU A 256 -25.72 -10.17 -7.05
N ASN A 257 -25.59 -11.02 -6.03
CA ASN A 257 -26.41 -10.93 -4.82
C ASN A 257 -25.94 -9.83 -3.84
N SER A 258 -24.69 -9.40 -3.96
CA SER A 258 -24.06 -8.33 -3.18
C SER A 258 -23.06 -7.58 -4.05
N LEU A 259 -22.72 -6.36 -3.63
CA LEU A 259 -21.66 -5.53 -4.18
C LEU A 259 -20.58 -5.33 -3.11
N SER A 260 -19.31 -5.38 -3.51
CA SER A 260 -18.18 -5.16 -2.61
C SER A 260 -16.99 -4.61 -3.41
N ARG A 261 -15.82 -5.25 -3.34
CA ARG A 261 -14.67 -4.90 -4.17
C ARG A 261 -14.65 -5.76 -5.41
N PHE A 262 -14.45 -5.13 -6.57
CA PHE A 262 -14.39 -5.79 -7.86
C PHE A 262 -13.16 -5.38 -8.67
N THR A 263 -12.68 -6.30 -9.50
CA THR A 263 -11.67 -6.05 -10.54
C THR A 263 -11.88 -7.02 -11.71
N LEU A 264 -11.10 -6.86 -12.77
CA LEU A 264 -11.08 -7.76 -13.93
C LEU A 264 -9.72 -8.48 -14.03
N SER A 265 -9.75 -9.74 -14.44
CA SER A 265 -8.56 -10.50 -14.78
C SER A 265 -8.93 -11.60 -15.77
N ASP A 266 -7.92 -12.33 -16.27
CA ASP A 266 -8.14 -13.50 -17.09
C ASP A 266 -9.07 -14.48 -16.36
N ASN A 267 -10.07 -14.99 -17.07
CA ASN A 267 -11.00 -16.02 -16.65
C ASN A 267 -10.29 -17.39 -16.62
N THR A 268 -9.24 -17.41 -15.84
CA THR A 268 -8.61 -18.62 -15.37
C THR A 268 -9.41 -19.01 -14.14
N VAL A 269 -10.04 -20.19 -14.19
CA VAL A 269 -10.43 -20.85 -12.94
C VAL A 269 -9.11 -21.12 -12.24
N VAL A 270 -8.73 -20.25 -11.30
CA VAL A 270 -7.59 -20.51 -10.43
C VAL A 270 -7.98 -21.77 -9.69
N ALA A 271 -7.46 -22.91 -10.14
CA ALA A 271 -7.73 -24.18 -9.51
C ALA A 271 -7.43 -24.00 -8.02
N ASN A 272 -8.40 -24.37 -7.18
CA ASN A 272 -8.23 -24.43 -5.73
C ASN A 272 -6.85 -25.02 -5.43
N CYS A 273 -6.16 -24.44 -4.45
CA CYS A 273 -4.83 -24.90 -4.08
C CYS A 273 -4.82 -26.43 -3.99
N SER A 274 -3.89 -27.08 -4.70
CA SER A 274 -3.88 -28.54 -4.84
C SER A 274 -3.66 -29.28 -3.51
N ALA A 275 -3.39 -28.55 -2.43
CA ALA A 275 -3.40 -29.02 -1.05
C ALA A 275 -4.16 -28.06 -0.12
N THR A 276 -4.93 -28.60 0.83
CA THR A 276 -5.64 -27.82 1.87
C THR A 276 -5.12 -28.17 3.27
N GLY A 277 -5.42 -27.33 4.27
CA GLY A 277 -4.99 -27.53 5.66
C GLY A 277 -3.47 -27.56 5.82
N VAL A 278 -2.74 -26.76 5.02
CA VAL A 278 -1.28 -26.78 4.98
C VAL A 278 -0.69 -26.16 6.24
N ALA A 279 -0.06 -26.97 7.09
CA ALA A 279 0.55 -26.53 8.34
C ALA A 279 2.09 -26.59 8.24
N LEU A 280 2.72 -25.47 7.90
CA LEU A 280 4.19 -25.35 7.80
C LEU A 280 4.84 -25.10 9.18
N SER A 281 5.96 -25.76 9.45
CA SER A 281 6.77 -25.62 10.65
C SER A 281 8.26 -25.58 10.30
N VAL A 282 9.00 -24.68 10.94
CA VAL A 282 10.47 -24.60 10.80
C VAL A 282 11.13 -24.69 12.17
N LYS A 283 12.11 -25.58 12.31
CA LYS A 283 12.82 -25.84 13.56
C LYS A 283 14.32 -25.99 13.32
N ALA A 284 15.13 -25.71 14.34
CA ALA A 284 16.56 -25.92 14.26
C ALA A 284 16.88 -27.41 14.07
N GLY A 285 17.72 -27.72 13.09
CA GLY A 285 18.26 -29.06 12.82
C GLY A 285 19.69 -29.24 13.34
N LYS A 286 20.32 -30.37 13.00
CA LYS A 286 21.73 -30.66 13.34
C LYS A 286 22.68 -29.94 12.37
N GLN A 287 23.92 -29.66 12.79
CA GLN A 287 25.00 -29.16 11.93
C GLN A 287 24.62 -27.91 11.10
N SER A 288 24.06 -26.88 11.74
CA SER A 288 23.63 -25.64 11.07
C SER A 288 22.64 -25.90 9.93
N SER A 289 21.58 -26.65 10.24
CA SER A 289 20.46 -26.86 9.32
C SER A 289 19.15 -26.38 9.93
N VAL A 290 18.17 -26.16 9.07
CA VAL A 290 16.79 -25.89 9.44
C VAL A 290 15.93 -27.03 8.91
N ASN A 291 15.19 -27.69 9.80
CA ASN A 291 14.19 -28.66 9.42
C ASN A 291 12.90 -27.93 9.07
N VAL A 292 12.52 -28.00 7.80
CA VAL A 292 11.26 -27.50 7.26
C VAL A 292 10.31 -28.68 7.14
N SER A 293 9.24 -28.69 7.91
CA SER A 293 8.24 -29.77 7.90
C SER A 293 6.85 -29.21 7.69
N TRP A 294 6.00 -29.93 6.97
CA TRP A 294 4.61 -29.55 6.81
C TRP A 294 3.68 -30.75 6.73
N SER A 295 2.41 -30.50 7.01
CA SER A 295 1.33 -31.45 6.75
C SER A 295 0.29 -30.84 5.83
N THR A 296 -0.43 -31.70 5.13
CA THR A 296 -1.62 -31.35 4.33
C THR A 296 -2.80 -32.14 4.89
N ALA A 297 -3.98 -31.53 5.00
CA ALA A 297 -5.19 -32.23 5.41
C ALA A 297 -5.77 -33.06 4.25
N THR A 298 -5.87 -32.45 3.07
CA THR A 298 -6.22 -33.12 1.81
C THR A 298 -5.35 -32.62 0.66
N GLU A 299 -5.21 -33.45 -0.36
CA GLU A 299 -4.55 -33.14 -1.63
C GLU A 299 -5.44 -33.56 -2.80
N THR A 300 -5.50 -32.74 -3.84
CA THR A 300 -6.26 -33.03 -5.07
C THR A 300 -5.45 -32.57 -6.26
N ASN A 301 -5.11 -33.50 -7.15
CA ASN A 301 -4.20 -33.28 -8.28
C ASN A 301 -2.90 -32.55 -7.88
N ASN A 302 -2.32 -32.87 -6.72
CA ASN A 302 -1.11 -32.23 -6.23
C ASN A 302 0.13 -32.84 -6.86
N GLN A 303 0.96 -32.03 -7.52
CA GLN A 303 2.26 -32.45 -8.04
C GLN A 303 3.31 -32.46 -6.91
N GLY A 304 3.30 -31.43 -6.06
CA GLY A 304 4.25 -31.32 -4.96
C GLY A 304 4.47 -29.91 -4.45
N PHE A 305 5.59 -29.71 -3.76
CA PHE A 305 5.87 -28.51 -2.99
C PHE A 305 7.30 -28.01 -3.28
N GLY A 306 7.41 -26.82 -3.85
CA GLY A 306 8.63 -26.04 -3.88
C GLY A 306 8.91 -25.47 -2.50
N VAL A 307 9.96 -25.95 -1.84
CA VAL A 307 10.43 -25.39 -0.57
C VAL A 307 11.27 -24.17 -0.89
N GLU A 308 10.78 -22.99 -0.53
CA GLU A 308 11.45 -21.73 -0.86
C GLU A 308 11.99 -21.05 0.41
N ARG A 309 13.19 -20.47 0.29
CA ARG A 309 13.84 -19.69 1.33
C ARG A 309 14.17 -18.29 0.85
N ARG A 310 14.06 -17.33 1.76
CA ARG A 310 14.67 -16.01 1.64
C ARG A 310 15.53 -15.75 2.87
N LEU A 311 16.79 -15.40 2.71
CA LEU A 311 17.63 -14.91 3.80
C LEU A 311 17.32 -13.44 4.10
N LYS A 312 17.55 -13.01 5.33
CA LYS A 312 17.43 -11.59 5.68
C LYS A 312 18.37 -10.74 4.81
N GLY A 313 17.80 -9.77 4.10
CA GLY A 313 18.51 -8.91 3.14
C GLY A 313 18.37 -9.34 1.68
N GLU A 314 17.85 -10.53 1.39
CA GLU A 314 17.52 -10.93 0.02
C GLU A 314 16.16 -10.36 -0.41
N VAL A 315 16.05 -9.99 -1.69
CA VAL A 315 14.85 -9.37 -2.27
C VAL A 315 13.73 -10.37 -2.61
N GLY A 316 14.05 -11.66 -2.75
CA GLY A 316 13.10 -12.67 -3.22
C GLY A 316 13.29 -14.05 -2.56
N PHE A 317 12.27 -14.88 -2.68
CA PHE A 317 12.33 -16.30 -2.29
C PHE A 317 13.01 -17.11 -3.40
N THR A 318 14.00 -17.90 -3.02
CA THR A 318 14.68 -18.86 -3.90
C THR A 318 14.19 -20.27 -3.58
N GLN A 319 13.83 -21.06 -4.59
CA GLN A 319 13.48 -22.46 -4.40
C GLN A 319 14.74 -23.27 -4.06
N LEU A 320 14.73 -23.89 -2.88
CA LEU A 320 15.80 -24.77 -2.41
C LEU A 320 15.66 -26.19 -2.99
N SER A 321 14.43 -26.67 -3.03
CA SER A 321 14.11 -28.01 -3.51
C SER A 321 12.64 -28.13 -3.88
N PHE A 322 12.31 -29.17 -4.65
CA PHE A 322 10.93 -29.55 -4.92
C PHE A 322 10.69 -30.95 -4.33
N VAL A 323 9.69 -31.07 -3.47
CA VAL A 323 9.28 -32.33 -2.83
C VAL A 323 7.99 -32.78 -3.48
N ASN A 324 8.04 -33.91 -4.21
CA ASN A 324 6.87 -34.50 -4.84
C ASN A 324 5.80 -34.84 -3.80
N SER A 325 4.54 -34.76 -4.20
CA SER A 325 3.42 -35.25 -3.39
C SER A 325 3.62 -36.73 -3.06
N LYS A 326 3.27 -37.11 -1.82
CA LYS A 326 3.20 -38.51 -1.38
C LYS A 326 1.83 -39.13 -1.69
N ALA A 327 0.87 -38.33 -2.12
CA ALA A 327 -0.46 -38.77 -2.47
C ALA A 327 -0.41 -39.59 -3.77
N ALA A 328 -1.06 -40.77 -3.78
CA ALA A 328 -1.11 -41.61 -4.97
C ALA A 328 -1.84 -40.86 -6.10
N GLY A 329 -1.15 -40.65 -7.23
CA GLY A 329 -1.67 -39.85 -8.34
C GLY A 329 -1.98 -38.39 -7.98
N GLY A 330 -1.39 -37.85 -6.91
CA GLY A 330 -1.63 -36.48 -6.44
C GLY A 330 -2.93 -36.29 -5.64
N ASN A 331 -3.62 -37.36 -5.23
CA ASN A 331 -4.90 -37.28 -4.51
C ASN A 331 -4.84 -37.97 -3.15
N SER A 332 -5.20 -37.26 -2.08
CA SER A 332 -5.29 -37.78 -0.72
C SER A 332 -6.43 -37.11 0.04
N SER A 333 -7.29 -37.92 0.66
CA SER A 333 -8.29 -37.46 1.63
C SER A 333 -7.81 -37.60 3.09
N SER A 334 -6.62 -38.16 3.29
CA SER A 334 -5.98 -38.34 4.59
C SER A 334 -4.79 -37.40 4.76
N GLN A 335 -4.48 -37.05 6.02
CA GLN A 335 -3.34 -36.18 6.31
C GLN A 335 -2.02 -36.81 5.85
N LEU A 336 -1.22 -36.05 5.10
CA LEU A 336 0.13 -36.43 4.70
C LEU A 336 1.16 -35.49 5.34
N ASN A 337 2.33 -36.02 5.64
CA ASN A 337 3.41 -35.29 6.30
C ASN A 337 4.68 -35.32 5.45
N TYR A 338 5.36 -34.18 5.40
CA TYR A 338 6.52 -33.94 4.55
C TYR A 338 7.61 -33.23 5.34
N SER A 339 8.84 -33.36 4.86
CA SER A 339 9.98 -32.67 5.45
C SER A 339 11.09 -32.45 4.44
N TYR A 340 11.80 -31.35 4.60
CA TYR A 340 13.03 -31.01 3.91
C TYR A 340 14.02 -30.43 4.92
N THR A 341 15.30 -30.79 4.78
CA THR A 341 16.37 -30.26 5.62
C THR A 341 17.17 -29.26 4.78
N ASP A 342 17.07 -27.99 5.14
CA ASP A 342 17.86 -26.93 4.54
C ASP A 342 19.20 -26.80 5.28
N VAL A 343 20.32 -27.02 4.59
CA VAL A 343 21.66 -26.75 5.12
C VAL A 343 21.87 -25.24 5.05
N ASN A 344 21.72 -24.58 6.20
CA ASN A 344 21.69 -23.13 6.31
C ASN A 344 22.67 -22.69 7.39
N SER A 345 23.88 -22.37 6.95
CA SER A 345 24.94 -21.81 7.80
C SER A 345 24.75 -20.33 8.12
N SER A 346 23.65 -19.71 7.68
CA SER A 346 23.38 -18.31 7.98
C SER A 346 23.15 -18.10 9.48
N ASN A 347 23.83 -17.10 10.03
CA ASN A 347 23.63 -16.64 11.39
C ASN A 347 22.48 -15.61 11.50
N ASP A 348 21.86 -15.27 10.37
CA ASP A 348 20.76 -14.32 10.27
C ASP A 348 19.39 -15.02 10.12
N THR A 349 18.32 -14.26 10.35
CA THR A 349 16.94 -14.73 10.17
C THR A 349 16.71 -15.26 8.76
N SER A 350 16.03 -16.40 8.66
CA SER A 350 15.61 -17.01 7.40
C SER A 350 14.10 -17.14 7.35
N TYR A 351 13.52 -16.93 6.17
CA TYR A 351 12.09 -17.01 5.92
C TYR A 351 11.83 -18.19 5.00
N TYR A 352 10.84 -19.01 5.33
CA TYR A 352 10.46 -20.20 4.56
C TYR A 352 8.99 -20.14 4.17
N ARG A 353 8.67 -20.59 2.96
CA ARG A 353 7.30 -20.85 2.51
C ARG A 353 7.29 -22.07 1.59
N LEU A 354 6.09 -22.56 1.30
CA LEU A 354 5.88 -23.58 0.28
C LEU A 354 5.22 -22.94 -0.93
N LYS A 355 5.76 -23.20 -2.12
CA LYS A 355 5.09 -23.08 -3.41
C LYS A 355 4.41 -24.41 -3.70
N ILE A 356 3.09 -24.46 -3.57
CA ILE A 356 2.29 -25.68 -3.79
C ILE A 356 1.93 -25.72 -5.27
N VAL A 357 2.24 -26.84 -5.94
CA VAL A 357 2.10 -27.00 -7.39
C VAL A 357 1.19 -28.19 -7.69
N GLY A 358 0.17 -27.97 -8.53
CA GLY A 358 -0.74 -29.01 -9.00
C GLY A 358 -0.30 -29.65 -10.32
N LEU A 359 -0.77 -30.86 -10.60
CA LEU A 359 -0.56 -31.60 -11.87
C LEU A 359 -1.18 -30.88 -13.07
N ASN A 360 -2.14 -30.00 -12.83
CA ASN A 360 -2.75 -29.09 -13.81
C ASN A 360 -2.03 -27.72 -13.88
N ALA A 361 -0.78 -27.64 -13.40
CA ALA A 361 0.02 -26.42 -13.31
C ALA A 361 -0.56 -25.31 -12.41
N SER A 362 -1.50 -25.62 -11.52
CA SER A 362 -1.99 -24.66 -10.52
C SER A 362 -0.89 -24.30 -9.52
N ILE A 363 -0.77 -23.03 -9.13
CA ILE A 363 0.22 -22.57 -8.15
C ILE A 363 -0.46 -21.78 -7.03
N CYS A 364 -0.15 -22.13 -5.79
CA CYS A 364 -0.52 -21.40 -4.57
C CYS A 364 0.65 -21.39 -3.58
N TYR A 365 0.55 -20.58 -2.52
CA TYR A 365 1.59 -20.46 -1.50
C TYR A 365 1.03 -20.68 -0.10
N SER A 366 1.84 -21.26 0.79
CA SER A 366 1.54 -21.29 2.23
C SER A 366 1.95 -19.98 2.93
N ASP A 367 1.54 -19.84 4.19
CA ASP A 367 2.07 -18.84 5.10
C ASP A 367 3.60 -18.88 5.19
N ILE A 368 4.22 -17.72 5.43
CA ILE A 368 5.65 -17.62 5.67
C ILE A 368 5.95 -17.99 7.13
N LYS A 369 6.93 -18.88 7.34
CA LYS A 369 7.50 -19.19 8.67
C LYS A 369 8.90 -18.60 8.81
N ILE A 370 9.17 -18.07 10.00
CA ILE A 370 10.41 -17.39 10.34
C ILE A 370 11.28 -18.33 11.18
N PHE A 371 12.54 -18.47 10.81
CA PHE A 371 13.56 -19.14 11.60
C PHE A 371 14.61 -18.13 12.06
N VAL A 372 14.88 -18.09 13.37
CA VAL A 372 15.93 -17.26 13.97
C VAL A 372 16.99 -18.18 14.56
N PRO A 373 18.25 -18.15 14.07
CA PRO A 373 19.34 -18.94 14.64
C PRO A 373 19.60 -18.55 16.10
N LYS A 374 19.84 -19.52 16.97
CA LYS A 374 20.29 -19.25 18.35
C LYS A 374 21.76 -18.85 18.32
N VAL A 375 22.06 -17.58 18.55
CA VAL A 375 23.44 -17.13 18.78
C VAL A 375 23.86 -17.60 20.17
N GLY A 376 24.82 -18.52 20.24
CA GLY A 376 25.35 -19.01 21.52
C GLY A 376 26.03 -17.87 22.28
N GLY A 377 25.54 -17.55 23.48
CA GLY A 377 26.25 -16.68 24.41
C GLY A 377 27.55 -17.35 24.85
N LYS A 378 28.70 -16.77 24.50
CA LYS A 378 29.99 -17.19 25.07
C LYS A 378 30.01 -16.83 26.55
N LYS A 379 30.18 -17.82 27.44
CA LYS A 379 30.59 -17.58 28.83
C LYS A 379 32.01 -17.03 28.80
N GLY A 380 32.21 -15.86 29.41
CA GLY A 380 33.52 -15.23 29.57
C GLY A 380 34.40 -16.06 30.50
N GLY A 381 35.59 -16.40 30.02
CA GLY A 381 36.70 -16.92 30.80
C GLY A 381 37.97 -16.41 30.15
N GLY A 382 38.60 -15.40 30.76
CA GLY A 382 39.88 -14.89 30.29
C GLY A 382 41.02 -15.78 30.75
N ASN A 383 42.03 -15.94 29.90
CA ASN A 383 43.43 -15.89 30.30
C ASN A 383 44.30 -15.49 29.08
N PRO A 384 45.29 -14.60 29.21
CA PRO A 384 46.09 -14.08 28.11
C PRO A 384 47.42 -14.83 27.97
N ASN A 385 47.73 -15.29 26.76
CA ASN A 385 49.06 -15.48 26.14
C ASN A 385 49.02 -16.63 25.13
N ILE A 386 49.39 -16.36 23.88
CA ILE A 386 50.66 -16.77 23.22
C ILE A 386 50.58 -16.31 21.74
N ILE A 387 51.76 -15.98 21.22
CA ILE A 387 52.13 -15.10 20.09
C ILE A 387 52.27 -15.84 18.74
N ASN A 388 52.02 -15.10 17.63
CA ASN A 388 52.48 -15.22 16.22
C ASN A 388 52.12 -16.47 15.40
N THR A 389 51.82 -16.37 14.10
CA THR A 389 52.66 -15.78 13.03
C THR A 389 51.92 -15.15 11.84
N ASP A 390 52.51 -14.05 11.34
CA ASP A 390 52.30 -13.39 10.04
C ASP A 390 52.24 -14.40 8.88
N THR A 391 51.42 -14.21 7.83
CA THR A 391 51.68 -13.27 6.73
C THR A 391 50.49 -13.31 5.75
N VAL A 392 50.13 -12.17 5.16
CA VAL A 392 49.96 -11.96 3.69
C VAL A 392 49.34 -10.57 3.45
N GLN A 393 50.23 -9.69 2.99
CA GLN A 393 50.09 -8.61 2.02
C GLN A 393 48.77 -7.83 1.94
N THR A 394 48.86 -6.60 2.45
CA THR A 394 48.08 -5.44 2.02
C THR A 394 48.37 -5.07 0.56
N PHE A 395 47.36 -5.13 -0.29
CA PHE A 395 47.27 -4.27 -1.48
C PHE A 395 46.24 -3.17 -1.19
N SER A 396 46.73 -1.98 -0.93
CA SER A 396 45.95 -0.74 -0.91
C SER A 396 45.59 -0.35 -2.34
N ILE A 397 44.29 -0.26 -2.65
CA ILE A 397 43.79 0.48 -3.81
C ILE A 397 42.99 1.69 -3.30
N SER A 398 43.23 2.80 -3.97
CA SER A 398 42.90 4.18 -3.66
C SER A 398 41.42 4.46 -3.41
N LYS A 399 41.17 5.39 -2.48
CA LYS A 399 39.88 6.05 -2.27
C LYS A 399 39.44 6.74 -3.56
N ASN A 400 38.38 6.22 -4.18
CA ASN A 400 37.44 7.02 -4.96
C ASN A 400 36.01 6.50 -4.69
N SER A 401 35.27 7.34 -3.97
CA SER A 401 33.81 7.55 -4.02
C SER A 401 32.90 6.40 -4.47
N LEU A 402 32.45 5.61 -3.50
CA LEU A 402 31.09 5.05 -3.49
C LEU A 402 30.54 5.21 -2.07
N THR A 403 29.66 6.19 -1.90
CA THR A 403 28.84 6.36 -0.70
C THR A 403 28.00 5.11 -0.48
N LYS A 404 28.35 4.32 0.54
CA LYS A 404 27.49 3.30 1.12
C LYS A 404 26.28 4.00 1.75
N GLN A 405 25.23 4.21 0.97
CA GLN A 405 23.90 4.42 1.53
C GLN A 405 23.52 3.12 2.24
N THR A 406 23.46 3.19 3.57
CA THR A 406 23.15 2.04 4.41
C THR A 406 21.64 1.99 4.48
N ASP A 407 21.00 1.06 3.76
CA ASP A 407 19.53 0.90 3.81
C ASP A 407 19.14 0.48 5.23
N MET A 408 18.59 1.43 5.98
CA MET A 408 18.07 1.21 7.33
C MET A 408 16.74 0.47 7.21
N ILE A 409 16.66 -0.78 7.68
CA ILE A 409 15.41 -1.55 7.67
C ILE A 409 14.38 -0.89 8.61
N ALA A 410 13.16 -0.69 8.09
CA ALA A 410 12.04 -0.15 8.84
C ALA A 410 11.75 -1.00 10.10
N LYS A 411 11.75 -0.40 11.30
CA LYS A 411 11.55 -1.06 12.60
C LYS A 411 10.81 -0.17 13.58
N LEU A 412 9.75 -0.70 14.18
CA LEU A 412 9.04 -0.10 15.32
C LEU A 412 9.70 -0.53 16.64
N THR A 413 10.04 0.43 17.48
CA THR A 413 10.58 0.20 18.84
C THR A 413 9.71 0.90 19.85
N VAL A 414 9.40 0.26 20.98
CA VAL A 414 8.53 0.78 22.04
C VAL A 414 9.23 0.60 23.39
N GLY A 415 9.13 1.58 24.29
CA GLY A 415 9.63 1.46 25.66
C GLY A 415 9.01 2.48 26.63
N PRO A 416 8.92 2.19 27.94
CA PRO A 416 8.97 0.85 28.52
C PRO A 416 7.76 -0.01 28.11
N ASN A 417 7.93 -1.33 28.08
CA ASN A 417 6.85 -2.30 27.92
C ASN A 417 7.19 -3.58 28.72
N PRO A 418 6.43 -3.97 29.76
CA PRO A 418 5.21 -3.34 30.26
C PRO A 418 5.40 -1.90 30.79
N ASN A 419 4.32 -1.12 30.90
CA ASN A 419 4.33 0.26 31.43
C ASN A 419 3.10 0.56 32.30
N ASN A 420 3.08 1.72 32.98
CA ASN A 420 1.98 2.16 33.86
C ASN A 420 1.08 3.22 33.20
N GLY A 421 0.86 3.12 31.90
CA GLY A 421 0.00 4.02 31.12
C GLY A 421 0.77 5.05 30.31
N ASN A 422 2.10 5.06 30.45
CA ASN A 422 3.03 5.99 29.80
C ASN A 422 4.13 5.20 29.07
N PHE A 423 4.26 5.39 27.75
CA PHE A 423 5.35 4.80 26.96
C PHE A 423 5.74 5.72 25.80
N TRP A 424 6.91 5.46 25.22
CA TRP A 424 7.36 6.05 23.97
C TRP A 424 7.50 4.98 22.90
N PHE A 425 7.43 5.41 21.63
CA PHE A 425 7.78 4.56 20.52
C PHE A 425 8.45 5.37 19.40
N ARG A 426 9.23 4.69 18.57
CA ARG A 426 9.87 5.29 17.38
C ARG A 426 9.90 4.30 16.23
N VAL A 427 9.87 4.82 15.01
CA VAL A 427 10.04 4.04 13.79
C VAL A 427 11.36 4.43 13.15
N SER A 428 12.31 3.50 13.05
CA SER A 428 13.58 3.70 12.33
C SER A 428 13.48 3.08 10.95
N GLY A 429 14.23 3.56 9.95
CA GLY A 429 14.33 2.93 8.63
C GLY A 429 13.14 3.14 7.71
N ILE A 430 12.38 4.22 7.91
CA ILE A 430 11.34 4.66 6.98
C ILE A 430 11.84 5.87 6.20
N ASP A 431 11.61 5.86 4.88
CA ASP A 431 12.12 6.91 3.98
C ASP A 431 11.12 8.06 3.80
N LYS A 432 9.90 7.88 4.31
CA LYS A 432 8.79 8.84 4.28
C LYS A 432 8.03 8.80 5.60
N GLU A 433 7.39 9.91 5.95
CA GLU A 433 6.48 9.94 7.11
C GLU A 433 5.34 8.94 6.91
N THR A 434 4.97 8.23 7.97
CA THR A 434 3.85 7.28 7.98
C THR A 434 2.99 7.49 9.23
N PHE A 435 1.98 6.64 9.44
CA PHE A 435 1.12 6.68 10.60
C PHE A 435 1.27 5.43 11.47
N ALA A 436 1.33 5.66 12.77
CA ALA A 436 1.18 4.62 13.78
C ALA A 436 -0.22 4.74 14.39
N MET A 437 -0.94 3.62 14.48
CA MET A 437 -2.28 3.55 15.07
C MET A 437 -2.25 2.67 16.31
N LEU A 438 -2.80 3.19 17.41
CA LEU A 438 -2.96 2.48 18.67
C LEU A 438 -4.39 1.97 18.79
N TYR A 439 -4.54 0.66 19.00
CA TYR A 439 -5.82 -0.02 19.09
C TYR A 439 -6.02 -0.63 20.49
N THR A 440 -7.27 -0.72 20.92
CA THR A 440 -7.70 -1.68 21.94
C THR A 440 -7.73 -3.11 21.38
N MET A 441 -7.85 -4.13 22.25
CA MET A 441 -7.90 -5.54 21.83
C MET A 441 -9.12 -5.92 20.98
N ASP A 442 -10.23 -5.21 21.13
CA ASP A 442 -11.46 -5.34 20.33
C ASP A 442 -11.37 -4.58 18.99
N GLY A 443 -10.24 -3.95 18.69
CA GLY A 443 -9.96 -3.35 17.37
C GLY A 443 -10.40 -1.88 17.23
N LYS A 444 -10.86 -1.22 18.30
CA LYS A 444 -11.16 0.21 18.29
C LYS A 444 -9.88 1.04 18.27
N VAL A 445 -9.80 2.02 17.37
CA VAL A 445 -8.68 2.97 17.32
C VAL A 445 -8.81 3.97 18.48
N LEU A 446 -7.72 4.13 19.24
CA LEU A 446 -7.62 5.10 20.35
C LEU A 446 -6.91 6.38 19.94
N LYS A 447 -5.76 6.24 19.27
CA LYS A 447 -4.92 7.37 18.85
C LYS A 447 -4.17 7.03 17.55
N GLN A 448 -3.94 8.05 16.74
CA GLN A 448 -3.11 8.01 15.54
C GLN A 448 -1.96 9.01 15.70
N PHE A 449 -0.75 8.59 15.34
CA PHE A 449 0.46 9.38 15.42
C PHE A 449 1.09 9.49 14.05
N ARG A 450 1.45 10.70 13.64
CA ARG A 450 2.33 10.90 12.49
C ARG A 450 3.76 10.61 12.92
N VAL A 451 4.45 9.74 12.21
CA VAL A 451 5.81 9.29 12.54
C VAL A 451 6.76 9.54 11.39
N SER A 452 7.87 10.21 11.68
CA SER A 452 9.01 10.33 10.79
C SER A 452 10.17 9.45 11.28
N ASN A 453 11.16 9.24 10.41
CA ASN A 453 12.28 8.35 10.71
C ASN A 453 13.02 8.76 11.99
N LEU A 454 13.23 7.82 12.89
CA LEU A 454 13.89 7.97 14.19
C LEU A 454 13.22 8.94 15.17
N GLN A 455 12.08 9.53 14.81
CA GLN A 455 11.34 10.42 15.70
C GLN A 455 10.61 9.62 16.79
N GLU A 456 10.85 10.00 18.05
CA GLU A 456 10.17 9.42 19.20
C GLU A 456 8.80 10.09 19.43
N GLN A 457 7.77 9.28 19.60
CA GLN A 457 6.41 9.66 19.95
C GLN A 457 6.11 9.20 21.37
N LYS A 458 5.50 10.07 22.18
CA LYS A 458 5.12 9.77 23.57
C LYS A 458 3.62 9.54 23.68
N VAL A 459 3.24 8.54 24.45
CA VAL A 459 1.86 8.17 24.74
C VAL A 459 1.69 8.12 26.24
N SER A 460 0.67 8.82 26.74
CA SER A 460 0.37 8.96 28.15
C SER A 460 -1.10 8.69 28.47
N ASP A 461 -1.34 8.41 29.75
CA ASP A 461 -2.66 8.29 30.39
C ASP A 461 -3.54 7.16 29.85
N LEU A 462 -2.92 6.04 29.44
CA LEU A 462 -3.67 4.83 29.11
C LEU A 462 -4.08 4.07 30.37
N GLN A 463 -5.32 3.59 30.38
CA GLN A 463 -5.82 2.70 31.43
C GLN A 463 -5.12 1.34 31.37
N SER A 464 -5.12 0.61 32.48
CA SER A 464 -4.60 -0.77 32.53
C SER A 464 -5.30 -1.65 31.51
N GLY A 465 -4.52 -2.37 30.71
CA GLY A 465 -5.05 -3.15 29.59
C GLY A 465 -3.97 -3.56 28.60
N ILE A 466 -4.39 -4.27 27.55
CA ILE A 466 -3.52 -4.64 26.43
C ILE A 466 -3.94 -3.79 25.22
N TYR A 467 -2.94 -3.24 24.52
CA TYR A 467 -3.14 -2.44 23.32
C TYR A 467 -2.24 -2.97 22.19
N ILE A 468 -2.61 -2.65 20.95
CA ILE A 468 -1.84 -3.02 19.76
C ILE A 468 -1.43 -1.74 19.05
N LEU A 469 -0.13 -1.54 18.83
CA LEU A 469 0.41 -0.47 18.00
C LEU A 469 0.74 -1.02 16.62
N LYS A 470 0.10 -0.50 15.57
CA LYS A 470 0.38 -0.90 14.17
C LYS A 470 0.95 0.27 13.39
N VAL A 471 1.93 -0.02 12.55
CA VAL A 471 2.45 0.88 11.52
C VAL A 471 2.38 0.11 10.22
N ASP A 472 1.90 0.73 9.15
CA ASP A 472 1.75 0.04 7.87
C ASP A 472 3.08 -0.52 7.36
N GLY A 473 3.04 -1.74 6.83
CA GLY A 473 4.24 -2.49 6.43
C GLY A 473 5.12 -3.01 7.57
N LEU A 474 4.80 -2.73 8.84
CA LEU A 474 5.54 -3.22 10.02
C LEU A 474 4.71 -4.20 10.85
N GLN A 475 5.40 -5.13 11.50
CA GLN A 475 4.78 -6.02 12.48
C GLN A 475 4.17 -5.21 13.62
N SER A 476 2.95 -5.56 14.01
CA SER A 476 2.25 -4.91 15.12
C SER A 476 2.94 -5.18 16.45
N PHE A 477 2.99 -4.18 17.33
CA PHE A 477 3.62 -4.27 18.63
C PHE A 477 2.57 -4.31 19.75
N LYS A 478 2.59 -5.36 20.58
CA LYS A 478 1.69 -5.49 21.74
C LYS A 478 2.21 -4.65 22.91
N ILE A 479 1.39 -3.75 23.42
CA ILE A 479 1.67 -2.90 24.57
C ILE A 479 0.88 -3.43 25.77
N ILE A 480 1.57 -3.61 26.89
CA ILE A 480 0.99 -4.10 28.14
C ILE A 480 1.03 -2.94 29.13
N VAL A 481 -0.16 -2.43 29.48
CA VAL A 481 -0.33 -1.38 30.49
C VAL A 481 -0.78 -2.03 31.80
N GLN A 482 0.05 -1.95 32.82
CA GLN A 482 -0.22 -2.44 34.16
C GLN A 482 -0.90 -1.36 35.00
N SER A 483 -1.76 -1.76 35.94
CA SER A 483 -2.30 -0.84 36.94
C SER A 483 -1.14 -0.33 37.81
N GLY A 484 -0.81 0.95 37.68
CA GLY A 484 0.21 1.56 38.53
C GLY A 484 -0.25 1.54 39.98
N GLY A 485 0.42 0.75 40.84
CA GLY A 485 0.39 0.95 42.27
C GLY A 485 1.08 2.27 42.60
N ASN A 486 0.31 3.33 42.79
CA ASN A 486 0.80 4.55 43.43
C ASN A 486 0.73 4.35 44.95
N SER A 487 1.79 3.79 45.53
CA SER A 487 2.07 3.98 46.96
C SER A 487 3.30 4.87 47.10
N THR A 488 3.12 6.17 46.89
CA THR A 488 3.87 7.16 47.68
C THR A 488 2.90 8.27 48.05
N ASN A 489 2.55 8.27 49.35
CA ASN A 489 2.10 9.48 50.03
C ASN A 489 3.09 10.60 49.69
N HIS A 490 2.60 11.65 49.03
CA HIS A 490 3.20 12.95 49.21
C HIS A 490 2.12 13.90 49.69
N LEU A 491 2.16 14.10 51.02
CA LEU A 491 1.51 15.18 51.73
C LEU A 491 1.67 16.47 50.94
N SER A 492 0.54 17.14 50.71
CA SER A 492 0.48 18.54 50.34
C SER A 492 1.17 19.38 51.41
N VAL A 493 2.41 19.81 51.14
CA VAL A 493 3.04 20.92 51.86
C VAL A 493 2.89 22.15 50.97
N THR A 494 1.86 22.93 51.26
CA THR A 494 1.73 24.32 50.81
C THR A 494 2.75 25.15 51.59
N ASN A 495 3.81 25.63 50.94
CA ASN A 495 4.62 26.73 51.45
C ASN A 495 4.33 27.98 50.63
N THR A 496 3.46 28.83 51.19
CA THR A 496 3.30 30.23 50.82
C THR A 496 4.45 31.03 51.43
N PRO A 497 5.17 31.89 50.70
CA PRO A 497 6.08 32.84 51.31
C PRO A 497 5.28 34.07 51.78
N SER A 498 5.22 34.31 53.09
CA SER A 498 4.84 35.61 53.64
C SER A 498 6.06 36.53 53.64
N ILE A 499 5.99 37.66 52.95
CA ILE A 499 6.90 38.78 53.16
C ILE A 499 6.29 39.63 54.28
N LYS A 500 7.04 39.87 55.36
CA LYS A 500 6.82 41.00 56.26
C LYS A 500 8.09 41.86 56.26
N ASN A 501 7.81 43.15 56.07
CA ASN A 501 8.65 44.34 56.02
C ASN A 501 9.38 44.59 54.70
#